data_AF-A0A8C0RXN8-F1
#
_entry.id   AF-A0A8C0RXN8-F1
#
_cell.length_a   1.000
_cell.length_b   1.000
_cell.length_c   1.000
_cell.angle_alpha   90.00
_cell.angle_beta   90.00
_cell.angle_gamma   90.00
#
_symmetry.space_group_name_H-M   'P 1'
#
loop_
_entity.id
_entity.type
_entity.pdbx_description
1 polymer ?
#
loop_
_entity_poly.entity_id
_entity_poly.type
_entity_poly.pdbx_seq_one_letter_code
_entity_poly.pdbx_strand_id
1 'polypeptide(L)'
;MGVALEQFFIFVGLLVCLVCLVKSVRFSRYIFRHFWKVLPKSFLKSMGQWAVITGAGDGIGKAYSFELARQGLNVVLISRTLKKLQATAAEIECATGSSVKIIQADFTKDNIYEYIGEKLKGLEIGILINNVGMLPNLLPSHFLDTADDIQSVIHCNITSVVKMTQLILKHMESRQKGLILNISSGVALFPWPLYSMYSASKAFVCTFSKALQAEYKRKGIIIQRIFLSLIPSWVLYSSTFQKKYKDYLKQNTGTI
;
A
#
# COMPACT_ATOMS: atom_id res chain seq x y z
N MET A 1 -43.18 41.93 -26.79
CA MET A 1 -42.22 41.85 -25.66
C MET A 1 -42.30 40.51 -24.92
N GLY A 2 -43.49 39.90 -24.75
CA GLY A 2 -43.62 38.59 -24.08
C GLY A 2 -42.95 37.40 -24.79
N VAL A 3 -43.06 37.30 -26.12
CA VAL A 3 -42.54 36.15 -26.88
C VAL A 3 -41.01 36.03 -26.83
N ALA A 4 -40.29 37.16 -26.90
CA ALA A 4 -38.83 37.16 -26.82
C ALA A 4 -38.33 36.75 -25.43
N LEU A 5 -39.05 37.17 -24.38
CA LEU A 5 -38.75 36.80 -23.00
C LEU A 5 -39.02 35.31 -22.76
N GLU A 6 -40.10 34.78 -23.32
CA GLU A 6 -40.44 33.35 -23.28
C GLU A 6 -39.40 32.50 -23.99
N GLN A 7 -38.98 32.89 -25.20
CA GLN A 7 -37.91 32.23 -25.95
C GLN A 7 -36.57 32.24 -25.19
N PHE A 8 -36.25 33.34 -24.49
CA PHE A 8 -35.06 33.44 -23.65
C PHE A 8 -35.08 32.43 -22.49
N PHE A 9 -36.19 32.32 -21.76
CA PHE A 9 -36.31 31.36 -20.65
C PHE A 9 -36.26 29.90 -21.13
N ILE A 10 -36.85 29.59 -22.28
CA ILE A 10 -36.76 28.25 -22.88
C ILE A 10 -35.31 27.92 -23.23
N PHE A 11 -34.57 28.85 -23.83
CA PHE A 11 -33.16 28.66 -24.17
C PHE A 11 -32.29 28.42 -22.93
N VAL A 12 -32.47 29.22 -21.87
CA VAL A 12 -31.77 29.05 -20.59
C VAL A 12 -32.11 27.70 -19.96
N GLY A 13 -33.39 27.30 -19.97
CA GLY A 13 -33.83 25.99 -19.48
C GLY A 13 -33.17 24.83 -20.21
N LEU A 14 -33.13 24.88 -21.55
CA LEU A 14 -32.45 23.87 -22.37
C LEU A 14 -30.95 23.80 -22.09
N LEU A 15 -30.29 24.95 -21.89
CA LEU A 15 -28.87 25.00 -21.53
C LEU A 15 -28.59 24.34 -20.17
N VAL A 16 -29.44 24.60 -19.16
CA VAL A 16 -29.33 23.97 -17.83
C VAL A 16 -29.56 22.46 -17.93
N CYS A 17 -30.58 22.01 -18.66
CA CYS A 17 -30.82 20.58 -18.91
C CYS A 17 -29.63 19.90 -19.58
N LEU A 18 -29.01 20.55 -20.58
CA LEU A 18 -27.83 20.03 -21.26
C LEU A 18 -26.63 19.88 -20.31
N VAL A 19 -26.37 20.89 -19.47
CA VAL A 19 -25.29 20.84 -18.47
C VAL A 19 -25.53 19.74 -17.44
N CYS A 20 -26.76 19.59 -16.96
CA CYS A 20 -27.15 18.53 -16.04
C CYS A 20 -26.98 17.14 -16.68
N LEU A 21 -27.39 16.97 -17.93
CA LEU A 21 -27.22 15.72 -18.67
C LEU A 21 -25.73 15.36 -18.83
N VAL A 22 -24.88 16.32 -19.20
CA VAL A 22 -23.43 16.11 -19.31
C VAL A 22 -22.82 15.69 -17.97
N LYS A 23 -23.24 16.31 -16.86
CA LYS A 23 -22.80 15.93 -15.51
C LYS A 23 -23.28 14.52 -15.14
N SER A 24 -24.54 14.19 -15.40
CA SER A 24 -25.12 12.86 -15.14
C SER A 24 -24.45 11.77 -15.96
N VAL A 25 -24.15 12.01 -17.24
CA VAL A 25 -23.39 11.07 -18.08
C VAL A 25 -21.96 10.91 -17.57
N ARG A 26 -21.29 11.99 -17.15
CA ARG A 26 -19.95 11.90 -16.54
C ARG A 26 -19.96 11.13 -15.23
N PHE A 27 -20.95 11.37 -14.38
CA PHE A 27 -21.15 10.68 -13.10
C PHE A 27 -21.47 9.20 -13.30
N SER A 28 -22.38 8.87 -14.23
CA SER A 28 -22.71 7.49 -14.60
C SER A 28 -21.49 6.76 -15.16
N ARG A 29 -20.68 7.39 -16.02
CA ARG A 29 -19.39 6.82 -16.45
C ARG A 29 -18.42 6.60 -15.30
N TYR A 30 -18.46 7.44 -14.26
CA TYR A 30 -17.63 7.28 -13.07
C TYR A 30 -18.08 6.09 -12.23
N ILE A 31 -19.39 5.98 -11.94
CA ILE A 31 -20.00 4.85 -11.24
C ILE A 31 -19.76 3.55 -12.02
N PHE A 32 -20.05 3.53 -13.32
CA PHE A 32 -19.87 2.34 -14.14
C PHE A 32 -18.40 1.88 -14.18
N ARG A 33 -17.45 2.82 -14.27
CA ARG A 33 -16.02 2.50 -14.17
C ARG A 33 -15.60 2.02 -12.79
N HIS A 34 -16.26 2.49 -11.73
CA HIS A 34 -15.98 2.09 -10.35
C HIS A 34 -16.47 0.67 -10.06
N PHE A 35 -17.64 0.29 -10.58
CA PHE A 35 -18.21 -1.05 -10.37
C PHE A 35 -17.62 -2.12 -11.30
N TRP A 36 -17.17 -1.77 -12.52
CA TRP A 36 -16.83 -2.78 -13.55
C TRP A 36 -15.34 -3.00 -13.84
N LYS A 37 -14.42 -2.21 -13.29
CA LYS A 37 -12.98 -2.47 -13.48
C LYS A 37 -12.42 -3.36 -12.37
N VAL A 38 -12.61 -4.67 -12.51
CA VAL A 38 -11.67 -5.63 -11.92
C VAL A 38 -10.35 -5.44 -12.67
N LEU A 39 -9.31 -5.00 -11.96
CA LEU A 39 -7.96 -4.92 -12.54
C LEU A 39 -7.62 -6.30 -13.12
N PRO A 40 -7.28 -6.41 -14.42
CA PRO A 40 -6.98 -7.71 -15.00
C PRO A 40 -5.77 -8.30 -14.26
N LYS A 41 -5.79 -9.60 -13.98
CA LYS A 41 -4.67 -10.28 -13.26
C LYS A 41 -3.31 -10.01 -13.92
N SER A 42 -3.30 -9.82 -15.24
CA SER A 42 -2.12 -9.45 -16.02
C SER A 42 -1.51 -8.09 -15.67
N PHE A 43 -2.28 -7.15 -15.09
CA PHE A 43 -1.79 -5.81 -14.76
C PHE A 43 -0.63 -5.85 -13.77
N LEU A 44 -0.79 -6.58 -12.66
CA LEU A 44 0.24 -6.66 -11.62
C LEU A 44 1.51 -7.33 -12.15
N LYS A 45 1.35 -8.47 -12.85
CA LYS A 45 2.45 -9.17 -13.52
C LYS A 45 3.15 -8.30 -14.57
N SER A 46 2.40 -7.41 -15.22
CA SER A 46 2.99 -6.51 -16.21
C SER A 46 3.98 -5.52 -15.58
N MET A 47 3.89 -5.21 -14.28
CA MET A 47 4.81 -4.28 -13.61
C MET A 47 6.22 -4.87 -13.42
N GLY A 48 6.34 -6.19 -13.35
CA GLY A 48 7.58 -6.93 -13.21
C GLY A 48 7.34 -8.32 -12.61
N GLN A 49 8.40 -9.11 -12.51
CA GLN A 49 8.32 -10.50 -12.05
C GLN A 49 8.27 -10.61 -10.52
N TRP A 50 8.94 -9.69 -9.82
CA TRP A 50 9.08 -9.73 -8.36
C TRP A 50 8.33 -8.58 -7.67
N ALA A 51 7.72 -8.90 -6.54
CA ALA A 51 7.22 -7.94 -5.58
C ALA A 51 8.05 -7.97 -4.30
N VAL A 52 8.44 -6.81 -3.78
CA VAL A 52 9.15 -6.68 -2.49
C VAL A 52 8.16 -6.19 -1.45
N ILE A 53 8.07 -6.91 -0.32
CA ILE A 53 7.17 -6.57 0.78
C ILE A 53 7.98 -6.44 2.07
N THR A 54 7.94 -5.25 2.66
CA THR A 54 8.52 -4.97 3.98
C THR A 54 7.51 -5.30 5.09
N GLY A 55 7.99 -5.77 6.25
CA GLY A 55 7.10 -6.23 7.33
C GLY A 55 6.25 -7.44 6.92
N ALA A 56 6.78 -8.32 6.07
CA ALA A 56 6.04 -9.43 5.45
C ALA A 56 5.79 -10.64 6.37
N GLY A 57 6.35 -10.64 7.58
CA GLY A 57 6.27 -11.80 8.47
C GLY A 57 4.92 -12.00 9.15
N ASP A 58 4.01 -11.02 9.12
CA ASP A 58 2.70 -11.10 9.78
C ASP A 58 1.70 -10.09 9.19
N GLY A 59 0.43 -10.21 9.61
CA GLY A 59 -0.63 -9.23 9.36
C GLY A 59 -0.78 -8.83 7.90
N ILE A 60 -0.82 -7.52 7.67
CA ILE A 60 -1.11 -6.93 6.35
C ILE A 60 0.01 -7.23 5.34
N GLY A 61 1.27 -7.19 5.76
CA GLY A 61 2.40 -7.53 4.90
C GLY A 61 2.36 -8.99 4.45
N LYS A 62 2.06 -9.91 5.38
CA LYS A 62 1.84 -11.33 5.04
C LYS A 62 0.71 -11.49 4.04
N ALA A 63 -0.44 -10.85 4.27
CA ALA A 63 -1.60 -10.92 3.37
C ALA A 63 -1.30 -10.40 1.95
N TYR A 64 -0.60 -9.26 1.81
CA TYR A 64 -0.15 -8.76 0.51
C TYR A 64 0.79 -9.75 -0.18
N SER A 65 1.67 -10.40 0.57
CA SER A 65 2.62 -11.37 0.02
C SER A 65 1.89 -12.57 -0.60
N PHE A 66 0.88 -13.12 0.10
CA PHE A 66 0.04 -14.18 -0.44
C PHE A 66 -0.75 -13.75 -1.67
N GLU A 67 -1.38 -12.58 -1.62
CA GLU A 67 -2.22 -12.14 -2.73
C GLU A 67 -1.38 -11.87 -3.98
N LEU A 68 -0.23 -11.21 -3.85
CA LEU A 68 0.67 -10.98 -4.99
C LEU A 68 1.21 -12.30 -5.57
N ALA A 69 1.52 -13.28 -4.71
CA ALA A 69 1.92 -14.60 -5.16
C ALA A 69 0.79 -15.35 -5.90
N ARG A 70 -0.46 -15.27 -5.40
CA ARG A 70 -1.64 -15.83 -6.10
C ARG A 70 -1.90 -15.20 -7.45
N GLN A 71 -1.50 -13.95 -7.63
CA GLN A 71 -1.57 -13.25 -8.91
C GLN A 71 -0.38 -13.59 -9.83
N GLY A 72 0.50 -14.51 -9.42
CA GLY A 72 1.59 -15.07 -10.23
C GLY A 72 2.88 -14.25 -10.21
N LEU A 73 3.11 -13.43 -9.17
CA LEU A 73 4.40 -12.78 -8.92
C LEU A 73 5.25 -13.60 -7.95
N ASN A 74 6.56 -13.59 -8.17
CA ASN A 74 7.50 -14.00 -7.13
C ASN A 74 7.56 -12.92 -6.04
N VAL A 75 7.84 -13.31 -4.79
CA VAL A 75 7.80 -12.37 -3.67
C VAL A 75 9.11 -12.37 -2.88
N VAL A 76 9.58 -11.18 -2.54
CA VAL A 76 10.66 -10.97 -1.58
C VAL A 76 10.06 -10.52 -0.25
N LEU A 77 10.24 -11.35 0.78
CA LEU A 77 9.74 -11.09 2.13
C LEU A 77 10.85 -10.50 2.98
N ILE A 78 10.64 -9.27 3.48
CA ILE A 78 11.61 -8.59 4.34
C ILE A 78 10.99 -8.34 5.72
N SER A 79 11.63 -8.86 6.78
CA SER A 79 11.24 -8.62 8.17
C SER A 79 12.36 -8.98 9.14
N ARG A 80 12.15 -8.71 10.43
CA ARG A 80 13.13 -8.93 11.51
C ARG A 80 13.21 -10.38 11.96
N THR A 81 12.07 -11.05 12.00
CA THR A 81 11.93 -12.38 12.57
C THR A 81 12.04 -13.44 11.49
N LEU A 82 13.23 -14.04 11.34
CA LEU A 82 13.50 -15.04 10.31
C LEU A 82 12.51 -16.22 10.34
N LYS A 83 12.20 -16.74 11.53
CA LYS A 83 11.24 -17.86 11.70
C LYS A 83 9.87 -17.57 11.10
N LYS A 84 9.36 -16.33 11.26
CA LYS A 84 8.07 -15.91 10.67
C LYS A 84 8.15 -15.80 9.15
N LEU A 85 9.28 -15.33 8.62
CA LEU A 85 9.52 -15.25 7.18
C LEU A 85 9.58 -16.65 6.54
N GLN A 86 10.30 -17.59 7.17
CA GLN A 86 10.40 -18.98 6.71
C GLN A 86 9.03 -19.67 6.69
N ALA A 87 8.25 -19.52 7.77
CA ALA A 87 6.89 -20.06 7.81
C ALA A 87 6.01 -19.46 6.70
N THR A 88 6.04 -18.13 6.53
CA THR A 88 5.26 -17.45 5.49
C THR A 88 5.70 -17.85 4.08
N ALA A 89 7.00 -18.01 3.85
CA ALA A 89 7.53 -18.45 2.56
C ALA A 89 7.05 -19.86 2.22
N ALA A 90 7.21 -20.82 3.14
CA ALA A 90 6.76 -22.18 2.94
C ALA A 90 5.26 -22.27 2.65
N GLU A 91 4.44 -21.51 3.37
CA GLU A 91 2.99 -21.46 3.12
C GLU A 91 2.67 -20.87 1.73
N ILE A 92 3.38 -19.82 1.28
CA ILE A 92 3.17 -19.19 -0.04
C ILE A 92 3.61 -20.14 -1.17
N GLU A 93 4.79 -20.73 -1.05
CA GLU A 93 5.34 -21.65 -2.04
C GLU A 93 4.42 -22.86 -2.22
N CYS A 94 3.96 -23.45 -1.11
CA CYS A 94 3.03 -24.56 -1.12
C CYS A 94 1.67 -24.19 -1.75
N ALA A 95 1.11 -23.02 -1.42
CA ALA A 95 -0.22 -22.62 -1.87
C ALA A 95 -0.27 -22.07 -3.30
N THR A 96 0.86 -21.58 -3.85
CA THR A 96 0.86 -20.82 -5.11
C THR A 96 1.89 -21.29 -6.14
N GLY A 97 2.92 -22.05 -5.72
CA GLY A 97 4.05 -22.42 -6.58
C GLY A 97 4.96 -21.25 -6.97
N SER A 98 4.72 -20.04 -6.47
CA SER A 98 5.57 -18.87 -6.75
C SER A 98 6.87 -18.94 -5.96
N SER A 99 7.96 -18.43 -6.53
CA SER A 99 9.25 -18.38 -5.82
C SER A 99 9.24 -17.33 -4.71
N VAL A 100 9.77 -17.68 -3.55
CA VAL A 100 9.91 -16.76 -2.42
C VAL A 100 11.37 -16.53 -2.08
N LYS A 101 11.75 -15.26 -1.92
CA LYS A 101 13.08 -14.87 -1.41
C LYS A 101 12.92 -14.22 -0.05
N ILE A 102 13.73 -14.63 0.92
CA ILE A 102 13.72 -14.07 2.27
C ILE A 102 14.92 -13.14 2.45
N ILE A 103 14.68 -11.98 3.06
CA ILE A 103 15.73 -11.08 3.56
C ILE A 103 15.42 -10.74 5.01
N GLN A 104 16.29 -11.15 5.93
CA GLN A 104 16.16 -10.74 7.33
C GLN A 104 16.77 -9.35 7.50
N ALA A 105 15.96 -8.38 7.94
CA ALA A 105 16.42 -7.02 8.19
C ALA A 105 15.58 -6.31 9.26
N ASP A 106 16.23 -5.49 10.07
CA ASP A 106 15.60 -4.65 11.09
C ASP A 106 15.59 -3.18 10.69
N PHE A 107 14.41 -2.71 10.28
CA PHE A 107 14.17 -1.34 9.86
C PHE A 107 14.27 -0.30 10.99
N THR A 108 14.51 -0.69 12.25
CA THR A 108 14.94 0.25 13.30
C THR A 108 16.42 0.64 13.17
N LYS A 109 17.18 -0.03 12.28
CA LYS A 109 18.58 0.23 11.97
C LYS A 109 18.73 0.87 10.60
N ASP A 110 19.72 1.75 10.43
CA ASP A 110 19.99 2.45 9.16
C ASP A 110 21.03 1.73 8.28
N ASN A 111 21.86 0.85 8.84
CA ASN A 111 22.95 0.16 8.14
C ASN A 111 22.53 -1.09 7.34
N ILE A 112 21.25 -1.26 7.04
CA ILE A 112 20.69 -2.48 6.41
C ILE A 112 20.50 -2.37 4.90
N TYR A 113 20.43 -1.16 4.35
CA TYR A 113 19.92 -0.95 2.98
C TYR A 113 20.90 -1.40 1.90
N GLU A 114 22.20 -1.33 2.15
CA GLU A 114 23.22 -1.87 1.26
C GLU A 114 23.08 -3.39 1.15
N TYR A 115 23.00 -4.08 2.29
CA TYR A 115 22.74 -5.53 2.34
C TYR A 115 21.45 -5.92 1.60
N ILE A 116 20.35 -5.18 1.81
CA ILE A 116 19.10 -5.41 1.08
C ILE A 116 19.31 -5.22 -0.42
N GLY A 117 19.97 -4.13 -0.84
CA GLY A 117 20.29 -3.84 -2.23
C GLY A 117 21.06 -4.97 -2.91
N GLU A 118 22.11 -5.48 -2.26
CA GLU A 118 22.87 -6.63 -2.75
C GLU A 118 22.00 -7.86 -2.95
N LYS A 119 21.10 -8.15 -2.01
CA LYS A 119 20.18 -9.31 -2.12
C LYS A 119 19.11 -9.15 -3.19
N LEU A 120 18.80 -7.91 -3.59
CA LEU A 120 17.81 -7.60 -4.63
C LEU A 120 18.41 -7.52 -6.04
N LYS A 121 19.73 -7.53 -6.19
CA LYS A 121 20.41 -7.49 -7.50
C LYS A 121 19.92 -8.62 -8.41
N GLY A 122 19.75 -8.27 -9.69
CA GLY A 122 19.30 -9.19 -10.75
C GLY A 122 17.79 -9.49 -10.75
N LEU A 123 17.03 -9.04 -9.75
CA LEU A 123 15.58 -9.23 -9.72
C LEU A 123 14.86 -8.10 -10.46
N GLU A 124 13.95 -8.47 -11.36
CA GLU A 124 13.05 -7.50 -11.99
C GLU A 124 11.91 -7.13 -11.04
N ILE A 125 12.17 -6.16 -10.16
CA ILE A 125 11.21 -5.70 -9.15
C ILE A 125 10.19 -4.77 -9.79
N GLY A 126 8.95 -5.24 -9.88
CA GLY A 126 7.82 -4.49 -10.41
C GLY A 126 6.95 -3.84 -9.36
N ILE A 127 6.95 -4.37 -8.14
CA ILE A 127 6.07 -3.91 -7.07
C ILE A 127 6.85 -3.75 -5.76
N LEU A 128 6.67 -2.64 -5.07
CA LEU A 128 7.17 -2.41 -3.70
C LEU A 128 6.00 -2.11 -2.77
N ILE A 129 5.89 -2.86 -1.68
CA ILE A 129 4.97 -2.62 -0.57
C ILE A 129 5.78 -2.16 0.66
N ASN A 130 5.81 -0.85 0.89
CA ASN A 130 6.36 -0.26 2.10
C ASN A 130 5.32 -0.34 3.22
N ASN A 131 5.32 -1.46 3.94
CA ASN A 131 4.36 -1.81 4.98
C ASN A 131 4.96 -1.77 6.39
N VAL A 132 6.28 -1.85 6.54
CA VAL A 132 6.90 -1.78 7.87
C VAL A 132 6.51 -0.49 8.60
N GLY A 133 6.29 -0.63 9.90
CA GLY A 133 6.08 0.48 10.80
C GLY A 133 5.82 0.00 12.21
N MET A 134 5.98 0.90 13.18
CA MET A 134 5.75 0.64 14.59
C MET A 134 5.09 1.84 15.27
N LEU A 135 4.36 1.52 16.34
CA LEU A 135 3.87 2.50 17.31
C LEU A 135 4.93 2.63 18.41
N PRO A 136 5.36 3.86 18.78
CA PRO A 136 6.31 4.07 19.87
C PRO A 136 5.75 3.61 21.23
N ASN A 137 4.45 3.78 21.44
CA ASN A 137 3.76 3.26 22.61
C ASN A 137 2.44 2.66 22.15
N LEU A 138 2.05 1.55 22.79
CA LEU A 138 0.73 0.96 22.55
C LEU A 138 -0.37 1.87 23.11
N LEU A 139 -0.14 2.41 24.32
CA LEU A 139 -1.04 3.32 24.99
C LEU A 139 -0.71 4.78 24.63
N PRO A 140 -1.69 5.68 24.61
CA PRO A 140 -1.44 7.11 24.45
C PRO A 140 -0.57 7.62 25.60
N SER A 141 0.48 8.38 25.30
CA SER A 141 1.37 8.98 26.31
C SER A 141 1.81 10.37 25.89
N HIS A 142 2.19 11.22 26.83
CA HIS A 142 2.85 12.47 26.44
C HIS A 142 4.19 12.17 25.77
N PHE A 143 4.66 13.13 24.95
CA PHE A 143 5.90 12.97 24.20
C PHE A 143 7.10 12.67 25.10
N LEU A 144 7.20 13.34 26.25
CA LEU A 144 8.29 13.17 27.21
C LEU A 144 8.21 11.85 28.00
N ASP A 145 7.06 11.19 28.02
CA ASP A 145 6.85 9.93 28.75
C ASP A 145 7.08 8.70 27.85
N THR A 146 7.50 8.91 26.61
CA THR A 146 7.73 7.82 25.65
C THR A 146 9.04 7.12 25.96
N ALA A 147 8.96 5.84 26.34
CA ALA A 147 10.12 5.02 26.67
C ALA A 147 10.93 4.57 25.43
N ASP A 148 10.30 4.55 24.26
CA ASP A 148 10.90 4.06 23.02
C ASP A 148 11.93 5.04 22.44
N ASP A 149 13.00 4.48 21.87
CA ASP A 149 14.00 5.22 21.12
C ASP A 149 13.36 5.92 19.91
N ILE A 150 13.25 7.25 19.99
CA ILE A 150 12.72 8.13 18.94
C ILE A 150 13.40 7.84 17.60
N GLN A 151 14.71 7.52 17.60
CA GLN A 151 15.43 7.20 16.37
C GLN A 151 14.94 5.90 15.75
N SER A 152 14.67 4.87 16.54
CA SER A 152 14.09 3.61 16.06
C SER A 152 12.73 3.83 15.38
N VAL A 153 11.88 4.72 15.91
CA VAL A 153 10.60 5.09 15.28
C VAL A 153 10.83 5.81 13.95
N ILE A 154 11.75 6.78 13.92
CA ILE A 154 12.09 7.52 12.69
C ILE A 154 12.63 6.55 11.64
N HIS A 155 13.58 5.69 11.99
CA HIS A 155 14.14 4.70 11.10
C HIS A 155 13.06 3.77 10.53
N CYS A 156 12.22 3.22 11.41
CA CYS A 156 11.22 2.23 11.05
C CYS A 156 10.07 2.82 10.23
N ASN A 157 9.59 4.03 10.55
CA ASN A 157 8.40 4.60 9.92
C ASN A 157 8.70 5.57 8.76
N ILE A 158 9.86 6.23 8.78
CA ILE A 158 10.23 7.28 7.82
C ILE A 158 11.38 6.81 6.94
N THR A 159 12.54 6.52 7.53
CA THR A 159 13.76 6.19 6.77
C THR A 159 13.56 4.95 5.91
N SER A 160 12.89 3.92 6.44
CA SER A 160 12.56 2.70 5.71
C SER A 160 11.84 2.97 4.40
N VAL A 161 10.79 3.80 4.42
CA VAL A 161 9.98 4.14 3.24
C VAL A 161 10.83 4.90 2.23
N VAL A 162 11.64 5.86 2.69
CA VAL A 162 12.50 6.67 1.82
C VAL A 162 13.58 5.81 1.16
N LYS A 163 14.34 5.06 1.95
CA LYS A 163 15.49 4.26 1.47
C LYS A 163 15.06 3.09 0.60
N MET A 164 14.01 2.36 0.97
CA MET A 164 13.47 1.27 0.14
C MET A 164 12.88 1.80 -1.17
N THR A 165 12.17 2.93 -1.12
CA THR A 165 11.70 3.60 -2.33
C THR A 165 12.87 4.01 -3.21
N GLN A 166 13.88 4.69 -2.67
CA GLN A 166 15.06 5.12 -3.43
C GLN A 166 15.80 3.94 -4.06
N LEU A 167 15.95 2.83 -3.33
CA LEU A 167 16.62 1.61 -3.80
C LEU A 167 15.91 1.03 -5.02
N ILE A 168 14.59 0.89 -4.96
CA ILE A 168 13.80 0.20 -5.99
C ILE A 168 13.40 1.14 -7.13
N LEU A 169 13.12 2.40 -6.84
CA LEU A 169 12.62 3.38 -7.81
C LEU A 169 13.64 3.62 -8.93
N LYS A 170 14.95 3.59 -8.62
CA LYS A 170 16.02 3.67 -9.64
C LYS A 170 15.87 2.60 -10.73
N HIS A 171 15.47 1.38 -10.34
CA HIS A 171 15.27 0.26 -11.28
C HIS A 171 13.91 0.32 -11.99
N MET A 172 12.88 0.86 -11.34
CA MET A 172 11.58 1.08 -12.00
C MET A 172 11.65 2.19 -13.04
N GLU A 173 12.44 3.23 -12.76
CA GLU A 173 12.63 4.37 -13.65
C GLU A 173 13.33 3.98 -14.95
N SER A 174 14.37 3.15 -14.91
CA SER A 174 15.03 2.67 -16.13
C SER A 174 14.10 1.87 -17.04
N ARG A 175 13.10 1.19 -16.47
CA ARG A 175 12.06 0.45 -17.20
C ARG A 175 10.80 1.27 -17.51
N GLN A 176 10.73 2.52 -17.03
CA GLN A 176 9.55 3.39 -17.11
C GLN A 176 8.26 2.69 -16.64
N LYS A 177 8.37 1.83 -15.62
CA LYS A 177 7.25 1.02 -15.15
C LYS A 177 7.49 0.51 -13.73
N GLY A 178 6.46 0.61 -12.89
CA GLY A 178 6.47 0.04 -11.55
C GLY A 178 5.28 0.49 -10.72
N LEU A 179 5.07 -0.20 -9.60
CA LEU A 179 4.05 0.11 -8.61
C LEU A 179 4.66 0.18 -7.21
N ILE A 180 4.51 1.30 -6.53
CA ILE A 180 4.89 1.47 -5.13
C ILE A 180 3.65 1.76 -4.30
N LEU A 181 3.41 0.95 -3.28
CA LEU A 181 2.35 1.13 -2.30
C LEU A 181 2.96 1.43 -0.94
N ASN A 182 2.71 2.62 -0.42
CA ASN A 182 3.14 3.04 0.91
C ASN A 182 1.97 2.93 1.89
N ILE A 183 2.15 2.14 2.94
CA ILE A 183 1.13 1.91 3.94
C ILE A 183 1.17 3.04 4.98
N SER A 184 0.14 3.88 4.95
CA SER A 184 -0.11 4.90 5.93
C SER A 184 -1.25 4.49 6.89
N SER A 185 -1.73 5.43 7.69
CA SER A 185 -2.79 5.21 8.66
C SER A 185 -3.73 6.40 8.69
N GLY A 186 -4.99 6.21 9.09
CA GLY A 186 -5.96 7.29 9.30
C GLY A 186 -5.45 8.41 10.21
N VAL A 187 -4.52 8.10 11.14
CA VAL A 187 -3.88 9.10 12.01
C VAL A 187 -2.97 10.09 11.29
N ALA A 188 -2.72 9.89 9.99
CA ALA A 188 -1.97 10.81 9.15
C ALA A 188 -2.81 12.01 8.67
N LEU A 189 -4.14 11.94 8.80
CA LEU A 189 -5.03 12.96 8.24
C LEU A 189 -5.14 14.20 9.13
N PHE A 190 -4.97 14.02 10.44
CA PHE A 190 -5.03 15.08 11.44
C PHE A 190 -3.94 14.84 12.48
N PRO A 191 -3.51 15.85 13.24
CA PRO A 191 -2.64 15.63 14.40
C PRO A 191 -3.35 14.78 15.45
N TRP A 192 -2.69 13.75 15.96
CA TRP A 192 -3.16 12.95 17.10
C TRP A 192 -2.30 13.24 18.33
N PRO A 193 -2.79 14.05 19.28
CA PRO A 193 -2.15 14.21 20.59
C PRO A 193 -1.89 12.83 21.21
N LEU A 194 -0.81 12.72 21.99
CA LEU A 194 -0.37 11.49 22.64
C LEU A 194 0.13 10.36 21.70
N TYR A 195 0.02 10.55 20.38
CA TYR A 195 0.63 9.72 19.33
C TYR A 195 1.46 10.57 18.36
N SER A 196 2.08 11.64 18.87
CA SER A 196 2.73 12.70 18.08
C SER A 196 3.71 12.15 17.04
N MET A 197 4.68 11.32 17.45
CA MET A 197 5.67 10.73 16.55
C MET A 197 5.04 9.82 15.50
N TYR A 198 4.05 9.01 15.89
CA TYR A 198 3.41 8.08 14.96
C TYR A 198 2.57 8.84 13.92
N SER A 199 1.71 9.76 14.37
CA SER A 199 0.89 10.61 13.50
C SER A 199 1.75 11.43 12.54
N ALA A 200 2.80 12.09 13.04
CA ALA A 200 3.75 12.83 12.21
C ALA A 200 4.44 11.94 11.16
N SER A 201 4.89 10.75 11.56
CA SER A 201 5.55 9.81 10.62
C SER A 201 4.61 9.33 9.51
N LYS A 202 3.33 9.09 9.81
CA LYS A 202 2.34 8.67 8.82
C LYS A 202 1.87 9.83 7.94
N ALA A 203 1.85 11.06 8.46
CA ALA A 203 1.67 12.28 7.67
C ALA A 203 2.84 12.51 6.70
N PHE A 204 4.08 12.27 7.13
CA PHE A 204 5.26 12.29 6.25
C PHE A 204 5.08 11.33 5.07
N VAL A 205 4.78 10.05 5.33
CA VAL A 205 4.56 9.03 4.28
C VAL A 205 3.49 9.50 3.29
N CYS A 206 2.44 10.13 3.80
CA CYS A 206 1.38 10.68 2.97
C CYS A 206 1.87 11.75 1.99
N THR A 207 2.58 12.76 2.49
CA THR A 207 3.08 13.86 1.66
C THR A 207 4.15 13.36 0.70
N PHE A 208 5.07 12.54 1.18
CA PHE A 208 6.12 11.91 0.39
C PHE A 208 5.57 11.14 -0.82
N SER A 209 4.59 10.26 -0.61
CA SER A 209 3.95 9.51 -1.70
C SER A 209 3.30 10.41 -2.75
N LYS A 210 2.64 11.50 -2.33
CA LYS A 210 2.00 12.44 -3.25
C LYS A 210 3.01 13.16 -4.13
N ALA A 211 4.08 13.66 -3.52
CA ALA A 211 5.16 14.34 -4.23
C ALA A 211 5.78 13.42 -5.28
N LEU A 212 6.18 12.20 -4.88
CA LEU A 212 6.75 11.23 -5.81
C LEU A 212 5.78 10.81 -6.91
N GLN A 213 4.50 10.63 -6.61
CA GLN A 213 3.54 10.33 -7.67
C GLN A 213 3.50 11.46 -8.70
N ALA A 214 3.54 12.74 -8.30
CA ALA A 214 3.57 13.86 -9.25
C ALA A 214 4.84 13.82 -10.12
N GLU A 215 6.00 13.53 -9.53
CA GLU A 215 7.30 13.47 -10.21
C GLU A 215 7.39 12.30 -11.21
N TYR A 216 6.92 11.10 -10.83
CA TYR A 216 7.15 9.87 -11.60
C TYR A 216 5.94 9.41 -12.42
N LYS A 217 4.79 10.11 -12.35
CA LYS A 217 3.59 9.77 -13.13
C LYS A 217 3.86 9.67 -14.63
N ARG A 218 4.65 10.60 -15.18
CA ARG A 218 4.99 10.61 -16.61
C ARG A 218 5.97 9.51 -16.99
N LYS A 219 6.63 8.90 -16.01
CA LYS A 219 7.58 7.81 -16.19
C LYS A 219 6.93 6.43 -16.09
N GLY A 220 5.60 6.34 -16.17
CA GLY A 220 4.85 5.08 -16.10
C GLY A 220 4.86 4.39 -14.72
N ILE A 221 5.31 5.09 -13.67
CA ILE A 221 5.39 4.56 -12.31
C ILE A 221 4.20 5.06 -11.49
N ILE A 222 3.51 4.10 -10.87
CA ILE A 222 2.36 4.36 -10.02
C ILE A 222 2.83 4.31 -8.56
N ILE A 223 2.64 5.40 -7.84
CA ILE A 223 3.00 5.53 -6.43
C ILE A 223 1.73 5.93 -5.70
N GLN A 224 1.24 5.03 -4.85
CA GLN A 224 0.04 5.26 -4.07
C GLN A 224 0.31 5.11 -2.59
N ARG A 225 -0.56 5.75 -1.81
CA ARG A 225 -0.60 5.60 -0.37
C ARG A 225 -1.93 4.96 0.01
N ILE A 226 -1.87 4.00 0.92
CA ILE A 226 -3.06 3.33 1.43
C ILE A 226 -3.28 3.79 2.86
N PHE A 227 -4.46 4.33 3.12
CA PHE A 227 -4.90 4.60 4.49
C PHE A 227 -5.53 3.33 5.02
N LEU A 228 -4.85 2.70 5.98
CA LEU A 228 -5.56 1.79 6.86
C LEU A 228 -6.41 2.66 7.77
N SER A 229 -7.74 2.53 7.65
CA SER A 229 -8.63 2.98 8.71
C SER A 229 -8.22 2.30 10.02
N LEU A 230 -8.63 2.84 11.17
CA LEU A 230 -8.48 2.17 12.46
C LEU A 230 -9.19 0.81 12.38
N ILE A 231 -8.47 -0.21 11.92
CA ILE A 231 -8.81 -1.58 12.21
C ILE A 231 -8.30 -1.73 13.63
N PRO A 232 -9.20 -1.89 14.61
CA PRO A 232 -8.74 -2.09 15.96
C PRO A 232 -7.78 -3.28 15.99
N SER A 233 -6.69 -3.19 16.75
CA SER A 233 -5.71 -4.26 16.84
C SER A 233 -6.38 -5.59 17.19
N TRP A 234 -7.39 -5.58 18.05
CA TRP A 234 -8.21 -6.75 18.38
C TRP A 234 -9.00 -7.31 17.20
N VAL A 235 -9.30 -6.57 16.13
CA VAL A 235 -9.92 -7.10 14.92
C VAL A 235 -8.90 -7.88 14.10
N LEU A 236 -7.67 -7.38 13.94
CA LEU A 236 -6.57 -8.09 13.28
C LEU A 236 -6.13 -9.34 14.05
N TYR A 237 -6.20 -9.28 15.38
CA TYR A 237 -5.89 -10.39 16.29
C TYR A 237 -7.13 -11.16 16.77
N SER A 238 -8.34 -10.82 16.30
CA SER A 238 -9.54 -11.53 16.74
C SER A 238 -9.49 -12.95 16.20
N SER A 239 -9.74 -13.91 17.08
CA SER A 239 -9.95 -15.31 16.69
C SER A 239 -11.02 -15.41 15.61
N THR A 240 -12.02 -14.52 15.61
CA THR A 240 -13.09 -14.44 14.62
C THR A 240 -12.58 -14.02 13.24
N PHE A 241 -11.75 -12.99 13.11
CA PHE A 241 -11.19 -12.59 11.81
C PHE A 241 -10.17 -13.60 11.28
N GLN A 242 -9.31 -14.14 12.16
CA GLN A 242 -8.39 -15.23 11.78
C GLN A 242 -9.14 -16.49 11.35
N LYS A 243 -10.25 -16.82 12.01
CA LYS A 243 -11.13 -17.93 11.63
C LYS A 243 -11.83 -17.65 10.30
N LYS A 244 -12.39 -16.46 10.09
CA LYS A 244 -13.02 -16.07 8.81
C LYS A 244 -12.03 -16.07 7.65
N TYR A 245 -10.79 -15.64 7.91
CA TYR A 245 -9.69 -15.71 6.96
C TYR A 245 -9.29 -17.17 6.67
N LYS A 246 -9.13 -18.02 7.70
CA LYS A 246 -8.88 -19.47 7.52
C LYS A 246 -10.02 -20.18 6.80
N ASP A 247 -11.27 -19.84 7.07
CA ASP A 247 -12.45 -20.41 6.43
C ASP A 247 -12.56 -19.97 4.97
N TYR A 248 -12.22 -18.72 4.66
CA TYR A 248 -12.07 -18.22 3.30
C TYR A 248 -10.95 -18.94 2.53
N LEU A 249 -9.82 -19.23 3.19
CA LEU A 249 -8.76 -20.05 2.61
C LEU A 249 -9.27 -21.47 2.34
N LYS A 250 -9.90 -22.14 3.31
CA LYS A 250 -10.47 -23.48 3.14
C LYS A 250 -11.47 -23.57 1.99
N GLN A 251 -12.35 -22.57 1.84
CA GLN A 251 -13.35 -22.55 0.77
C GLN A 251 -12.76 -22.32 -0.62
N ASN A 252 -11.64 -21.61 -0.74
CA ASN A 252 -11.11 -21.20 -2.04
C ASN A 252 -9.79 -21.88 -2.44
N THR A 253 -9.13 -22.62 -1.53
CA THR A 253 -7.89 -23.36 -1.84
C THR A 253 -7.98 -24.87 -1.62
N GLY A 254 -9.09 -25.39 -1.09
CA GLY A 254 -9.38 -26.83 -1.15
C GLY A 254 -8.46 -27.78 -0.36
N THR A 255 -7.65 -27.31 0.60
CA THR A 255 -6.82 -28.23 1.40
C THR A 255 -6.63 -27.80 2.86
N ILE A 256 -6.62 -28.82 3.72
CA ILE A 256 -6.24 -28.86 5.14
C ILE A 256 -4.72 -28.82 5.24
#